data_AF-A0A7L6ATE3-F1
#
_entry.id   AF-A0A7L6ATE3-F1
#
_cell.length_a   1.000
_cell.length_b   1.000
_cell.length_c   1.000
_cell.angle_alpha   90.00
_cell.angle_beta   90.00
_cell.angle_gamma   90.00
#
_symmetry.space_group_name_H-M   'P 1'
#
loop_
_entity.id
_entity.type
_entity.pdbx_description
1 polymer ?
#
loop_
_entity_poly.entity_id
_entity_poly.type
_entity_poly.pdbx_seq_one_letter_code
_entity_poly.pdbx_strand_id
1 'polypeptide(L)' 'MADIEANDIQELRMSNPGNNIVRVSVPASAYFKLDAMQKIQKDILGRLGCLACCSGWDIRFDLQRQFIVDERLNVREFG' A
#
# COMPACT_ATOMS: atom_id res chain seq x y z
N MET A 1 -37.38 9.21 5.54
CA MET A 1 -36.36 8.17 5.75
C MET A 1 -36.17 7.55 4.38
N ALA A 2 -35.04 7.80 3.70
CA ALA A 2 -34.85 7.34 2.33
C ALA A 2 -34.43 5.87 2.34
N ASP A 3 -35.14 5.03 1.61
CA ASP A 3 -34.87 3.61 1.48
C ASP A 3 -33.65 3.43 0.55
N ILE A 4 -32.57 2.86 1.10
CA ILE A 4 -31.34 2.58 0.36
C ILE A 4 -31.56 1.30 -0.46
N GLU A 5 -31.49 1.38 -1.78
CA GLU A 5 -31.67 0.22 -2.66
C GLU A 5 -30.40 -0.64 -2.71
N ALA A 6 -30.54 -1.92 -3.09
CA ALA A 6 -29.41 -2.85 -3.18
C ALA A 6 -28.30 -2.36 -4.13
N ASN A 7 -28.64 -1.51 -5.10
CA ASN A 7 -27.69 -0.89 -6.02
C ASN A 7 -26.85 0.21 -5.33
N ASP A 8 -27.44 0.97 -4.39
CA ASP A 8 -26.73 1.96 -3.58
C ASP A 8 -25.74 1.29 -2.62
N ILE A 9 -26.08 0.11 -2.10
CA ILE A 9 -25.16 -0.71 -1.29
C ILE A 9 -23.95 -1.16 -2.12
N GLN A 10 -24.16 -1.45 -3.41
CA GLN A 10 -23.09 -1.85 -4.33
C GLN A 10 -22.17 -0.66 -4.68
N GLU A 11 -22.73 0.53 -4.93
CA GLU A 11 -21.94 1.75 -5.10
C GLU A 11 -21.17 2.13 -3.84
N LEU A 12 -21.79 2.05 -2.65
CA LEU A 12 -21.15 2.34 -1.36
C LEU A 12 -20.00 1.37 -1.03
N ARG A 13 -20.08 0.12 -1.49
CA ARG A 13 -18.99 -0.87 -1.37
C ARG A 13 -17.86 -0.60 -2.36
N MET A 14 -18.18 -0.16 -3.57
CA MET A 14 -17.19 0.29 -4.56
C MET A 14 -16.52 1.62 -4.14
N SER A 15 -17.24 2.46 -3.40
CA SER A 15 -16.80 3.75 -2.89
C SER A 15 -16.34 3.70 -1.43
N ASN A 16 -16.06 2.52 -0.85
CA ASN A 16 -15.45 2.45 0.48
C ASN A 16 -13.93 2.58 0.31
N PRO A 17 -13.32 3.78 0.46
CA PRO A 17 -11.88 3.98 0.25
C PRO A 17 -11.03 3.19 1.26
N GLY A 18 -11.63 2.58 2.29
CA GLY A 18 -10.93 1.82 3.30
C GLY A 18 -10.40 0.44 2.86
N ASN A 19 -10.95 -0.20 1.82
CA ASN A 19 -10.60 -1.58 1.49
C ASN A 19 -9.52 -1.74 0.41
N ASN A 20 -9.13 -0.66 -0.26
CA ASN A 20 -8.21 -0.70 -1.41
C ASN A 20 -6.89 0.04 -1.13
N ILE A 21 -6.60 0.36 0.13
CA ILE A 21 -5.35 0.99 0.54
C ILE A 21 -4.29 -0.09 0.75
N VAL A 22 -3.18 0.02 0.04
CA VAL A 22 -2.03 -0.87 0.16
C VAL A 22 -0.83 -0.07 0.62
N ARG A 23 -0.21 -0.49 1.74
CA ARG A 23 1.02 0.12 2.24
C ARG A 23 2.20 -0.79 1.93
N VAL A 24 3.25 -0.19 1.37
CA VAL A 24 4.43 -0.90 0.91
C VAL A 24 5.64 -0.25 1.55
N SER A 25 6.35 -0.99 2.40
CA SER A 25 7.63 -0.56 2.94
C SER A 25 8.74 -0.94 1.95
N VAL A 26 9.52 0.04 1.50
CA VAL A 26 10.56 -0.14 0.48
C VAL A 26 11.92 0.23 1.04
N PRO A 27 12.96 -0.60 0.89
CA PRO A 27 14.31 -0.26 1.36
C PRO A 27 14.86 0.97 0.61
N ALA A 28 15.63 1.80 1.31
CA ALA A 28 16.25 3.01 0.73
C ALA A 28 17.08 2.71 -0.53
N SER A 29 17.69 1.52 -0.59
CA SER A 29 18.47 1.05 -1.74
C SER A 29 17.66 0.84 -3.02
N ALA A 30 16.33 0.73 -2.92
CA ALA A 30 15.39 0.58 -4.03
C ALA A 30 14.52 1.83 -4.25
N TYR A 31 14.21 2.58 -3.20
CA TYR A 31 13.26 3.71 -3.24
C TYR A 31 13.60 4.79 -4.27
N PHE A 32 14.89 5.08 -4.46
CA PHE A 32 15.36 6.10 -5.40
C PHE A 32 15.81 5.51 -6.76
N LYS A 33 15.54 4.24 -7.03
CA LYS A 33 15.91 3.56 -8.29
C LYS A 33 14.67 3.26 -9.11
N LEU A 34 14.52 3.93 -10.24
CA LEU A 34 13.35 3.79 -11.12
C LEU A 34 13.09 2.34 -11.54
N ASP A 35 14.11 1.64 -12.02
CA ASP A 35 13.96 0.25 -12.49
C ASP A 35 13.52 -0.70 -11.35
N ALA A 36 14.04 -0.46 -10.14
CA ALA A 36 13.67 -1.24 -8.97
C ALA A 36 12.21 -0.97 -8.57
N MET A 37 11.79 0.30 -8.56
CA MET A 37 10.42 0.68 -8.24
C MET A 37 9.41 0.17 -9.27
N GLN A 38 9.74 0.21 -10.57
CA GLN A 38 8.89 -0.35 -11.61
C GLN A 38 8.69 -1.86 -11.45
N LYS A 39 9.77 -2.60 -11.12
CA LYS A 39 9.69 -4.03 -10.84
C LYS A 39 8.81 -4.32 -9.62
N ILE A 40 9.02 -3.58 -8.52
CA ILE A 40 8.22 -3.69 -7.30
C ILE A 40 6.75 -3.42 -7.59
N GLN A 41 6.45 -2.32 -8.30
CA GLN A 41 5.09 -1.94 -8.67
C GLN A 41 4.41 -3.03 -9.51
N LYS A 42 5.08 -3.53 -10.55
CA LYS A 42 4.54 -4.60 -11.41
C LYS A 42 4.20 -5.86 -10.61
N ASP A 43 5.09 -6.27 -9.72
CA ASP A 43 4.89 -7.47 -8.90
C ASP A 43 3.73 -7.30 -7.91
N ILE A 44 3.59 -6.12 -7.31
CA ILE A 44 2.47 -5.80 -6.42
C ILE A 44 1.15 -5.79 -7.19
N LEU A 45 1.09 -5.08 -8.31
CA LEU A 45 -0.11 -5.02 -9.14
C LEU A 45 -0.52 -6.41 -9.65
N GLY A 46 0.45 -7.26 -9.99
CA GLY A 46 0.20 -8.67 -10.30
C GLY A 46 -0.47 -9.44 -9.17
N ARG A 47 -0.08 -9.20 -7.92
CA ARG A 47 -0.73 -9.80 -6.74
C ARG A 47 -2.12 -9.23 -6.47
N LEU A 48 -2.35 -7.98 -6.83
CA LEU A 48 -3.64 -7.29 -6.71
C LEU A 48 -4.63 -7.62 -7.86
N GLY A 49 -4.21 -8.43 -8.83
CA GLY A 49 -5.10 -9.00 -9.85
C GLY A 49 -4.98 -8.39 -11.25
N CYS A 50 -4.14 -7.37 -11.46
CA CYS A 50 -3.86 -6.84 -12.79
C CYS A 50 -2.41 -6.38 -12.90
N LEU A 51 -1.62 -6.94 -13.81
CA LEU A 51 -0.19 -6.64 -13.91
C LEU A 51 0.17 -5.20 -14.30
N ALA A 52 -0.78 -4.43 -14.83
CA ALA A 52 -0.51 -3.13 -15.45
C ALA A 52 -1.44 -2.00 -15.00
N CYS A 53 -2.48 -2.30 -14.23
CA CYS A 53 -3.48 -1.30 -13.88
C CYS A 53 -3.29 -0.80 -12.44
N CYS A 54 -3.05 0.51 -12.29
CA CYS A 54 -3.05 1.18 -10.98
C CYS A 54 -4.45 1.64 -10.55
N SER A 55 -5.47 1.48 -11.40
CA SER A 55 -6.81 1.95 -11.08
C SER A 55 -7.46 1.09 -9.99
N GLY A 56 -8.23 1.72 -9.13
CA GLY A 56 -8.93 1.05 -8.03
C GLY A 56 -8.10 0.83 -6.76
N TRP A 57 -6.79 1.13 -6.75
CA TRP A 57 -5.91 0.96 -5.59
C TRP A 57 -5.25 2.28 -5.16
N ASP A 58 -5.21 2.55 -3.85
CA ASP A 58 -4.38 3.60 -3.25
C ASP A 58 -3.11 2.93 -2.70
N ILE A 59 -2.03 2.92 -3.49
CA ILE A 59 -0.77 2.29 -3.10
C ILE A 59 0.19 3.35 -2.58
N ARG A 60 0.60 3.20 -1.32
CA ARG A 60 1.52 4.10 -0.64
C ARG A 60 2.84 3.40 -0.41
N PHE A 61 3.87 3.90 -1.08
CA PHE A 61 5.25 3.45 -0.90
C PHE A 61 5.93 4.33 0.15
N ASP A 62 6.26 3.72 1.28
CA ASP A 62 6.95 4.36 2.38
C ASP A 62 8.39 3.84 2.47
N LEU A 63 9.35 4.72 2.76
CA LEU A 63 10.73 4.32 3.05
C LEU A 63 10.75 3.40 4.28
N GLN A 64 11.38 2.25 4.13
CA GLN A 64 11.58 1.32 5.23
C GLN A 64 12.45 1.98 6.29
N ARG A 65 11.86 2.21 7.46
CA ARG A 65 12.58 2.56 8.68
C ARG A 65 12.81 1.29 9.47
N GLN A 66 14.06 1.04 9.81
CA GLN A 66 14.41 -0.04 10.73
C GLN A 66 14.68 0.59 12.09
N PHE A 67 14.30 -0.11 13.17
CA PHE A 67 14.61 0.31 14.53
C PHE A 67 15.29 -0.86 15.23
N ILE A 68 16.36 -0.57 15.94
CA ILE A 68 16.99 -1.50 16.88
C ILE A 68 16.43 -1.21 18.26
N VAL A 69 15.99 -2.27 18.95
CA VAL A 69 15.59 -2.24 20.35
C VAL A 69 16.65 -2.99 21.15
N ASP A 70 17.23 -2.34 22.16
CA ASP A 70 18.23 -2.97 23.03
C ASP A 70 17.59 -3.69 24.23
N GLU A 71 18.39 -4.44 24.99
CA GLU A 71 17.94 -5.18 26.18
C GLU A 71 17.40 -4.27 27.30
N ARG A 72 17.67 -2.96 27.23
CA ARG A 72 17.18 -1.94 28.15
C ARG A 72 15.95 -1.21 27.61
N LEU A 73 15.35 -1.71 26.52
CA LEU A 73 14.18 -1.15 25.85
C LEU A 73 14.40 0.24 25.23
N ASN A 74 15.66 0.64 24.96
CA ASN A 74 15.90 1.86 24.20
C ASN A 74 15.69 1.58 22.71
N VAL A 75 14.94 2.47 22.05
CA VAL A 75 14.66 2.41 20.61
C VAL A 75 15.60 3.37 19.89
N ARG A 76 16.33 2.87 18.88
CA ARG A 76 17.16 3.68 17.99
C ARG A 76 16.80 3.39 16.54
N GLU A 77 16.68 4.42 15.72
CA GLU A 77 16.51 4.24 14.27
C GLU A 77 17.81 3.66 13.69
N PHE A 78 17.68 2.59 12.92
CA PHE A 78 18.75 1.97 12.16
C PHE A 78 18.93 2.77 10.88
N GLY A 79 20.03 3.52 10.83
CA GLY A 79 20.44 4.32 9.67
C GLY A 79 21.15 3.50 8.62
#